data_AF-A0A846EX75-F1
#
_entry.id   AF-A0A846EX75-F1
#
_cell.length_a   1.000
_cell.length_b   1.000
_cell.length_c   1.000
_cell.angle_alpha   90.00
_cell.angle_beta   90.00
_cell.angle_gamma   90.00
#
_symmetry.space_group_name_H-M   'P 1'
#
loop_
_entity.id
_entity.type
_entity.pdbx_description
1 polymer ?
#
loop_
_entity_poly.entity_id
_entity_poly.type
_entity_poly.pdbx_seq_one_letter_code
_entity_poly.pdbx_strand_id
1 'polypeptide(L)'
;MSRSRIFTWRSLLTISIVLCLVLLLTITTILAVIRPPRTNTNLLLFPGIIYQRFAFSQPRQVMIHVVTIALNTPGVKALVTPRISTFPDMKIRARTTSEFVNEFDLQLAINANFFSPFYEKTPWDFYPKSGDLVNVVGRAISNGDDYSIIDRNWPTLCLSVNNYAQISDNSICSAQTIQAISGNLILVANGQAVTLPKNSPLNQKPYPRTAVAINQTGDKLWLILVDGKQPFYSNGVTLAELTKFIINLGADKALNLDGGGSTTLVVNSNSQAKLLNSPTHTLVPMRERSIANHLGFYALP
;
A
#
# COMPACT_ATOMS: atom_id res chain seq x y z
N MET A 1 59.51 -29.69 5.41
CA MET A 1 58.60 -30.22 4.37
C MET A 1 57.21 -29.66 4.61
N SER A 2 56.83 -28.58 3.92
CA SER A 2 55.48 -28.00 3.99
C SER A 2 54.68 -28.52 2.80
N ARG A 3 53.72 -29.42 3.03
CA ARG A 3 52.74 -29.84 2.02
C ARG A 3 51.68 -28.73 1.93
N SER A 4 51.85 -27.77 1.03
CA SER A 4 50.77 -26.87 0.64
C SER A 4 49.64 -27.70 0.03
N ARG A 5 48.51 -27.84 0.72
CA ARG A 5 47.29 -28.44 0.14
C ARG A 5 46.80 -27.52 -0.98
N ILE A 6 47.12 -27.85 -2.22
CA ILE A 6 46.57 -27.18 -3.40
C ILE A 6 45.09 -27.57 -3.48
N PHE A 7 44.20 -26.60 -3.25
CA PHE A 7 42.77 -26.80 -3.44
C PHE A 7 42.51 -27.10 -4.92
N THR A 8 41.99 -28.29 -5.22
CA THR A 8 41.64 -28.63 -6.60
C THR A 8 40.48 -27.76 -7.07
N TRP A 9 40.40 -27.45 -8.37
CA TRP A 9 39.28 -26.70 -8.96
C TRP A 9 37.91 -27.29 -8.58
N ARG A 10 37.83 -28.62 -8.48
CA ARG A 10 36.63 -29.34 -8.02
C ARG A 10 36.27 -28.99 -6.57
N SER A 11 37.27 -28.91 -5.68
CA SER A 11 37.08 -28.53 -4.27
C SER A 11 36.67 -27.06 -4.10
N LEU A 12 37.16 -26.15 -4.95
CA LEU A 12 36.72 -24.75 -4.95
C LEU A 12 35.29 -24.62 -5.47
N LEU A 13 34.94 -25.35 -6.54
CA LEU A 13 33.59 -25.37 -7.09
C LEU A 13 32.58 -25.94 -6.08
N THR A 14 32.90 -27.04 -5.40
CA THR A 14 32.00 -27.61 -4.37
C THR A 14 31.81 -26.66 -3.19
N ILE A 15 32.88 -26.01 -2.70
CA ILE A 15 32.76 -24.98 -1.66
C ILE A 15 31.86 -23.84 -2.13
N SER A 16 32.05 -23.35 -3.35
CA SER A 16 31.22 -22.27 -3.90
C SER A 16 29.74 -22.67 -4.00
N ILE A 17 29.44 -23.90 -4.42
CA ILE A 17 28.06 -24.41 -4.49
C ILE A 17 27.45 -24.50 -3.09
N VAL A 18 28.19 -25.07 -2.13
CA VAL A 18 27.72 -25.19 -0.74
C VAL A 18 27.48 -23.82 -0.12
N LEU A 19 28.39 -22.85 -0.31
CA LEU A 19 28.21 -21.48 0.16
C LEU A 19 26.98 -20.82 -0.46
N CYS A 20 26.74 -21.03 -1.77
CA CYS A 20 25.56 -20.50 -2.45
C CYS A 20 24.26 -21.13 -1.90
N LEU A 21 24.24 -22.43 -1.66
CA LEU A 21 23.08 -23.12 -1.06
C LEU A 21 22.82 -22.68 0.37
N VAL A 22 23.88 -22.54 1.19
CA VAL A 22 23.77 -22.00 2.56
C VAL A 22 23.24 -20.58 2.51
N LEU A 23 23.76 -19.72 1.65
CA LEU A 23 23.28 -18.35 1.48
C LEU A 23 21.80 -18.34 1.07
N LEU A 24 21.40 -19.15 0.10
CA LEU A 24 19.99 -19.25 -0.32
C LEU A 24 19.07 -19.74 0.81
N LEU A 25 19.52 -20.72 1.59
CA LEU A 25 18.77 -21.22 2.74
C LEU A 25 18.67 -20.15 3.84
N THR A 26 19.74 -19.40 4.10
CA THR A 26 19.71 -18.30 5.08
C THR A 26 18.75 -17.19 4.63
N ILE A 27 18.77 -16.80 3.35
CA ILE A 27 17.86 -15.78 2.83
C ILE A 27 16.41 -16.26 2.92
N THR A 28 16.12 -17.50 2.51
CA THR A 28 14.75 -18.03 2.56
C THR A 28 14.22 -18.17 3.98
N THR A 29 15.07 -18.61 4.93
CA THR A 29 14.71 -18.70 6.35
C THR A 29 14.50 -17.31 6.97
N ILE A 30 15.39 -16.35 6.73
CA ILE A 30 15.20 -14.95 7.17
C ILE A 30 13.87 -14.40 6.62
N LEU A 31 13.62 -14.55 5.31
CA LEU A 31 12.38 -14.09 4.69
C LEU A 31 11.13 -14.79 5.24
N ALA A 32 11.23 -16.05 5.66
CA ALA A 32 10.13 -16.76 6.31
C ALA A 32 9.83 -16.22 7.72
N VAL A 33 10.85 -15.69 8.42
CA VAL A 33 10.73 -15.13 9.77
C VAL A 33 10.24 -13.68 9.75
N ILE A 34 10.77 -12.84 8.87
CA ILE A 34 10.46 -11.39 8.89
C ILE A 34 9.12 -11.06 8.24
N ARG A 35 8.62 -11.90 7.32
CA ARG A 35 7.34 -11.66 6.65
C ARG A 35 6.19 -12.08 7.55
N PRO A 36 5.04 -11.39 7.46
CA PRO A 36 3.83 -11.87 8.11
C PRO A 36 3.52 -13.32 7.69
N PRO A 37 3.09 -14.19 8.60
CA PRO A 37 2.82 -15.58 8.25
C PRO A 37 1.63 -15.68 7.29
N ARG A 38 1.66 -16.73 6.45
CA ARG A 38 0.60 -17.04 5.48
C ARG A 38 -0.61 -17.72 6.12
N THR A 39 -1.17 -17.06 7.10
CA THR A 39 -2.32 -17.54 7.85
C THR A 39 -3.42 -16.50 7.86
N ASN A 40 -4.66 -16.99 7.86
CA ASN A 40 -5.80 -16.14 8.06
C ASN A 40 -5.76 -15.53 9.46
N THR A 41 -6.19 -14.28 9.59
CA THR A 41 -6.16 -13.56 10.85
C THR A 41 -7.32 -12.58 10.88
N ASN A 42 -7.90 -12.37 12.05
CA ASN A 42 -8.92 -11.36 12.30
C ASN A 42 -8.61 -10.73 13.65
N LEU A 43 -8.27 -9.44 13.66
CA LEU A 43 -7.83 -8.71 14.84
C LEU A 43 -8.60 -7.41 14.93
N LEU A 44 -9.13 -7.12 16.11
CA LEU A 44 -9.51 -5.76 16.46
C LEU A 44 -8.23 -4.99 16.74
N LEU A 45 -7.88 -4.01 15.89
CA LEU A 45 -6.68 -3.19 16.10
C LEU A 45 -6.96 -2.07 17.09
N PHE A 46 -8.08 -1.38 16.90
CA PHE A 46 -8.57 -0.27 17.72
C PHE A 46 -10.10 -0.28 17.70
N PRO A 47 -10.79 0.40 18.63
CA PRO A 47 -12.23 0.63 18.51
C PRO A 47 -12.61 1.14 17.12
N GLY A 48 -13.50 0.42 16.43
CA GLY A 48 -13.94 0.77 15.07
C GLY A 48 -12.99 0.37 13.94
N ILE A 49 -11.82 -0.21 14.22
CA ILE A 49 -10.81 -0.62 13.22
C ILE A 49 -10.50 -2.11 13.36
N ILE A 50 -10.96 -2.90 12.39
CA ILE A 50 -10.77 -4.34 12.34
C ILE A 50 -9.85 -4.69 11.18
N TYR A 51 -8.79 -5.45 11.45
CA TYR A 51 -7.88 -5.98 10.45
C TYR A 51 -8.12 -7.46 10.20
N GLN A 52 -8.24 -7.80 8.92
CA GLN A 52 -8.34 -9.16 8.43
C GLN A 52 -7.22 -9.45 7.44
N ARG A 53 -6.62 -10.62 7.58
CA ARG A 53 -5.67 -11.16 6.60
C ARG A 53 -6.24 -12.45 6.02
N PHE A 54 -6.17 -12.56 4.70
CA PHE A 54 -6.60 -13.72 3.94
C PHE A 54 -5.40 -14.30 3.19
N ALA A 55 -5.11 -15.58 3.44
CA ALA A 55 -4.08 -16.34 2.76
C ALA A 55 -4.74 -17.33 1.80
N PHE A 56 -4.61 -17.08 0.50
CA PHE A 56 -5.11 -17.97 -0.55
C PHE A 56 -3.95 -18.79 -1.13
N SER A 57 -4.22 -20.07 -1.41
CA SER A 57 -3.29 -20.97 -2.10
C SER A 57 -3.69 -21.28 -3.53
N GLN A 58 -4.97 -21.07 -3.89
CA GLN A 58 -5.53 -21.36 -5.21
C GLN A 58 -6.22 -20.11 -5.80
N PRO A 59 -6.16 -19.89 -7.13
CA PRO A 59 -5.37 -20.66 -8.11
C PRO A 59 -3.85 -20.40 -7.98
N ARG A 60 -3.47 -19.42 -7.17
CA ARG A 60 -2.09 -19.11 -6.82
C ARG A 60 -2.02 -18.55 -5.41
N GLN A 61 -0.80 -18.35 -4.97
CA GLN A 61 -0.51 -17.85 -3.65
C GLN A 61 -0.76 -16.35 -3.58
N VAL A 62 -1.69 -15.91 -2.72
CA VAL A 62 -2.05 -14.51 -2.55
C VAL A 62 -2.25 -14.19 -1.08
N MET A 63 -1.70 -13.07 -0.62
CA MET A 63 -1.97 -12.47 0.68
C MET A 63 -2.78 -11.18 0.47
N ILE A 64 -4.00 -11.16 1.00
CA ILE A 64 -4.88 -9.98 0.99
C ILE A 64 -5.07 -9.49 2.42
N HIS A 65 -4.97 -8.19 2.60
CA HIS A 65 -5.10 -7.47 3.86
C HIS A 65 -6.29 -6.52 3.72
N VAL A 66 -7.24 -6.61 4.64
CA VAL A 66 -8.42 -5.75 4.68
C VAL A 66 -8.46 -5.08 6.03
N VAL A 67 -8.51 -3.76 6.05
CA VAL A 67 -8.86 -2.99 7.24
C VAL A 67 -10.25 -2.44 7.04
N THR A 68 -11.18 -2.85 7.90
CA THR A 68 -12.53 -2.28 7.98
C THR A 68 -12.52 -1.18 9.02
N ILE A 69 -12.92 0.03 8.62
CA ILE A 69 -12.97 1.22 9.47
C ILE A 69 -14.42 1.72 9.53
N ALA A 70 -14.97 1.75 10.75
CA ALA A 70 -16.23 2.43 11.05
C ALA A 70 -15.93 3.91 11.33
N LEU A 71 -16.16 4.77 10.35
CA LEU A 71 -15.72 6.17 10.36
C LEU A 71 -16.45 7.03 11.41
N ASN A 72 -17.64 6.60 11.82
CA ASN A 72 -18.43 7.23 12.88
C ASN A 72 -17.95 6.88 14.30
N THR A 73 -16.94 6.01 14.44
CA THR A 73 -16.42 5.63 15.76
C THR A 73 -15.70 6.81 16.42
N PRO A 74 -16.01 7.15 17.68
CA PRO A 74 -15.32 8.23 18.40
C PRO A 74 -13.81 8.08 18.37
N GLY A 75 -13.12 9.16 17.99
CA GLY A 75 -11.66 9.22 17.90
C GLY A 75 -11.05 8.71 16.61
N VAL A 76 -11.82 8.04 15.74
CA VAL A 76 -11.37 7.76 14.37
C VAL A 76 -11.31 9.08 13.60
N LYS A 77 -10.13 9.46 13.11
CA LYS A 77 -9.96 10.65 12.27
C LYS A 77 -8.93 10.40 11.19
N ALA A 78 -9.27 10.73 9.95
CA ALA A 78 -8.34 10.56 8.83
C ALA A 78 -7.33 11.71 8.74
N LEU A 79 -6.13 11.38 8.29
CA LEU A 79 -5.09 12.31 7.90
C LEU A 79 -4.52 11.88 6.55
N VAL A 80 -4.55 12.78 5.57
CA VAL A 80 -3.76 12.68 4.35
C VAL A 80 -2.46 13.43 4.55
N THR A 81 -1.37 12.96 3.95
CA THR A 81 -0.05 13.62 4.07
C THR A 81 -0.16 15.13 3.89
N PRO A 82 0.19 15.96 4.89
CA PRO A 82 0.19 17.40 4.73
C PRO A 82 1.27 17.85 3.73
N ARG A 83 1.02 18.93 2.98
CA ARG A 83 2.08 19.56 2.20
C ARG A 83 3.07 20.29 3.09
N ILE A 84 4.23 20.57 2.52
CA ILE A 84 5.20 21.46 3.17
C ILE A 84 4.77 22.90 2.86
N SER A 85 4.43 23.67 3.89
CA SER A 85 3.89 25.04 3.78
C SER A 85 4.87 26.05 3.16
N THR A 86 6.18 25.75 3.16
CA THR A 86 7.24 26.68 2.73
C THR A 86 7.56 26.64 1.24
N PHE A 87 6.97 25.73 0.46
CA PHE A 87 7.24 25.64 -0.97
C PHE A 87 6.03 26.11 -1.80
N PRO A 88 6.20 27.12 -2.68
CA PRO A 88 5.13 27.56 -3.59
C PRO A 88 4.76 26.50 -4.63
N ASP A 89 5.57 25.44 -4.78
CA ASP A 89 5.54 24.53 -5.93
C ASP A 89 4.67 23.27 -5.75
N MET A 90 3.78 23.20 -4.75
CA MET A 90 2.93 22.01 -4.47
C MET A 90 3.70 20.69 -4.21
N LYS A 91 5.02 20.75 -4.03
CA LYS A 91 5.87 19.57 -3.81
C LYS A 91 5.71 19.01 -2.40
N ILE A 92 5.83 17.68 -2.31
CA ILE A 92 5.77 16.92 -1.06
C ILE A 92 7.11 16.22 -0.82
N ARG A 93 7.50 16.09 0.44
CA ARG A 93 8.63 15.26 0.86
C ARG A 93 8.21 13.80 0.76
N ALA A 94 8.90 13.03 -0.07
CA ALA A 94 8.74 11.60 -0.11
C ALA A 94 9.15 11.00 1.23
N ARG A 95 8.35 10.06 1.72
CA ARG A 95 8.58 9.32 2.97
C ARG A 95 7.96 7.93 2.88
N THR A 96 8.41 6.99 3.68
CA THR A 96 7.75 5.67 3.80
C THR A 96 6.47 5.79 4.59
N THR A 97 5.60 4.78 4.50
CA THR A 97 4.37 4.74 5.30
C THR A 97 4.69 4.66 6.79
N SER A 98 5.74 3.94 7.18
CA SER A 98 6.19 3.91 8.59
C SER A 98 6.71 5.26 9.07
N GLU A 99 7.45 6.00 8.24
CA GLU A 99 7.87 7.37 8.56
C GLU A 99 6.66 8.28 8.73
N PHE A 100 5.65 8.19 7.85
CA PHE A 100 4.41 8.94 7.97
C PHE A 100 3.66 8.63 9.27
N VAL A 101 3.55 7.35 9.64
CA VAL A 101 2.92 6.93 10.89
C VAL A 101 3.62 7.51 12.11
N ASN A 102 4.96 7.48 12.12
CA ASN A 102 5.75 8.00 13.23
C ASN A 102 5.77 9.54 13.28
N GLU A 103 5.82 10.22 12.14
CA GLU A 103 5.88 11.69 12.05
C GLU A 103 4.58 12.34 12.56
N PHE A 104 3.43 11.67 12.38
CA PHE A 104 2.11 12.19 12.73
C PHE A 104 1.40 11.40 13.83
N ASP A 105 2.09 10.52 14.55
CA ASP A 105 1.56 9.72 15.66
C ASP A 105 0.25 8.96 15.33
N LEU A 106 0.14 8.46 14.10
CA LEU A 106 -1.05 7.77 13.59
C LEU A 106 -1.11 6.34 14.11
N GLN A 107 -2.31 5.79 14.25
CA GLN A 107 -2.52 4.39 14.68
C GLN A 107 -2.48 3.42 13.50
N LEU A 108 -2.81 3.89 12.30
CA LEU A 108 -2.86 3.09 11.09
C LEU A 108 -2.54 3.97 9.88
N ALA A 109 -1.81 3.47 8.89
CA ALA A 109 -1.72 4.12 7.58
C ALA A 109 -1.47 3.16 6.42
N ILE A 110 -1.84 3.64 5.24
CA ILE A 110 -1.56 3.01 3.95
C ILE A 110 -0.95 4.02 2.98
N ASN A 111 -0.36 3.50 1.90
CA ASN A 111 -0.03 4.33 0.75
C ASN A 111 -1.30 4.85 0.04
N ALA A 112 -1.18 5.99 -0.67
CA ALA A 112 -2.32 6.60 -1.36
C ALA A 112 -2.04 6.91 -2.84
N ASN A 113 -1.95 8.19 -3.22
CA ASN A 113 -1.89 8.63 -4.62
C ASN A 113 -0.65 8.11 -5.37
N PHE A 114 -0.78 8.12 -6.69
CA PHE A 114 0.37 8.06 -7.60
C PHE A 114 1.21 9.34 -7.49
N PHE A 115 2.45 9.29 -7.97
CA PHE A 115 3.38 10.40 -7.85
C PHE A 115 4.45 10.41 -8.96
N SER A 116 5.12 11.56 -9.09
CA SER A 116 6.17 11.79 -10.08
C SER A 116 7.20 12.81 -9.56
N PRO A 117 8.49 12.70 -9.92
CA PRO A 117 9.09 11.64 -10.72
C PRO A 117 9.29 10.35 -9.91
N PHE A 118 9.33 9.22 -10.61
CA PHE A 118 9.64 7.91 -10.06
C PHE A 118 10.49 7.12 -11.06
N TYR A 119 11.54 6.46 -10.59
CA TYR A 119 12.24 5.45 -11.36
C TYR A 119 12.84 4.38 -10.46
N GLU A 120 13.00 3.18 -11.01
CA GLU A 120 13.61 2.03 -10.34
C GLU A 120 14.50 1.31 -11.36
N LYS A 121 15.82 1.49 -11.24
CA LYS A 121 16.81 0.84 -12.12
C LYS A 121 17.46 -0.35 -11.46
N THR A 122 17.86 -0.18 -10.19
CA THR A 122 18.53 -1.20 -9.39
C THR A 122 18.12 -1.10 -7.92
N PRO A 123 18.48 -2.06 -7.05
CA PRO A 123 18.21 -1.97 -5.62
C PRO A 123 18.87 -0.79 -4.88
N TRP A 124 19.83 -0.12 -5.49
CA TRP A 124 20.54 1.04 -4.91
C TRP A 124 20.35 2.33 -5.72
N ASP A 125 19.82 2.22 -6.95
CA ASP A 125 19.51 3.35 -7.83
C ASP A 125 18.01 3.37 -8.16
N PHE A 126 17.29 4.14 -7.36
CA PHE A 126 15.87 4.40 -7.48
C PHE A 126 15.57 5.80 -6.93
N TYR A 127 14.45 6.35 -7.36
CA TYR A 127 13.92 7.63 -6.89
C TYR A 127 12.40 7.51 -6.71
N PRO A 128 11.83 8.11 -5.65
CA PRO A 128 12.48 8.94 -4.63
C PRO A 128 13.07 8.12 -3.49
N LYS A 129 14.01 8.72 -2.77
CA LYS A 129 14.41 8.35 -1.41
C LYS A 129 13.61 9.18 -0.40
N SER A 130 13.62 8.74 0.86
CA SER A 130 13.04 9.55 1.93
C SER A 130 13.72 10.92 1.98
N GLY A 131 12.93 11.98 2.06
CA GLY A 131 13.43 13.36 2.02
C GLY A 131 13.37 14.03 0.65
N ASP A 132 13.36 13.27 -0.45
CA ASP A 132 13.32 13.83 -1.80
C ASP A 132 11.99 14.52 -2.12
N LEU A 133 12.00 15.47 -3.06
CA LEU A 133 10.80 16.21 -3.43
C LEU A 133 10.08 15.56 -4.61
N VAL A 134 8.79 15.30 -4.45
CA VAL A 134 7.92 14.69 -5.46
C VAL A 134 6.60 15.43 -5.56
N ASN A 135 5.94 15.28 -6.71
CA ASN A 135 4.59 15.77 -6.94
C ASN A 135 3.60 14.63 -6.74
N VAL A 136 2.45 14.96 -6.16
CA VAL A 136 1.30 14.07 -6.14
C VAL A 136 0.61 14.11 -7.50
N VAL A 137 0.17 12.96 -7.99
CA VAL A 137 -0.64 12.83 -9.20
C VAL A 137 -2.10 12.63 -8.78
N GLY A 138 -3.00 13.37 -9.41
CA GLY A 138 -4.40 13.48 -8.99
C GLY A 138 -4.59 14.46 -7.83
N ARG A 139 -5.79 14.48 -7.27
CA ARG A 139 -6.18 15.38 -6.20
C ARG A 139 -5.66 14.92 -4.84
N ALA A 140 -5.19 15.86 -4.04
CA ALA A 140 -4.82 15.63 -2.65
C ALA A 140 -5.19 16.83 -1.78
N ILE A 141 -5.97 16.56 -0.74
CA ILE A 141 -6.39 17.55 0.26
C ILE A 141 -5.96 17.01 1.62
N SER A 142 -5.31 17.85 2.43
CA SER A 142 -4.99 17.53 3.82
C SER A 142 -5.44 18.66 4.73
N ASN A 143 -6.27 18.34 5.74
CA ASN A 143 -6.85 19.31 6.66
C ASN A 143 -7.50 20.52 5.96
N GLY A 144 -8.13 20.29 4.80
CA GLY A 144 -8.77 21.32 3.98
C GLY A 144 -7.83 22.11 3.05
N ASP A 145 -6.52 21.91 3.15
CA ASP A 145 -5.53 22.48 2.24
C ASP A 145 -5.43 21.62 0.98
N ASP A 146 -5.95 22.12 -0.14
CA ASP A 146 -5.85 21.48 -1.45
C ASP A 146 -4.54 21.91 -2.12
N TYR A 147 -3.62 20.97 -2.26
CA TYR A 147 -2.27 21.23 -2.78
C TYR A 147 -2.03 20.50 -4.10
N SER A 148 -3.08 20.32 -4.89
CA SER A 148 -3.04 19.56 -6.13
C SER A 148 -3.68 20.32 -7.29
N ILE A 149 -3.28 19.98 -8.50
CA ILE A 149 -3.96 20.45 -9.70
C ILE A 149 -5.14 19.51 -9.95
N ILE A 150 -6.35 20.08 -10.02
CA ILE A 150 -7.57 19.31 -10.28
C ILE A 150 -7.52 18.77 -11.73
N ASP A 151 -7.35 17.46 -11.87
CA ASP A 151 -7.49 16.74 -13.13
C ASP A 151 -8.68 15.78 -13.01
N ARG A 152 -9.75 16.07 -13.76
CA ARG A 152 -11.03 15.34 -13.71
C ARG A 152 -10.94 13.88 -14.12
N ASN A 153 -9.81 13.42 -14.64
CA ASN A 153 -9.60 12.01 -14.97
C ASN A 153 -9.18 11.16 -13.76
N TRP A 154 -8.94 11.78 -12.60
CA TRP A 154 -8.48 11.10 -11.39
C TRP A 154 -9.61 10.93 -10.38
N PRO A 155 -10.32 9.80 -10.37
CA PRO A 155 -11.31 9.54 -9.35
C PRO A 155 -10.71 9.66 -7.94
N THR A 156 -11.49 10.20 -7.01
CA THR A 156 -10.99 10.71 -5.72
C THR A 156 -11.87 10.24 -4.57
N LEU A 157 -11.25 9.66 -3.55
CA LEU A 157 -11.86 9.47 -2.24
C LEU A 157 -11.80 10.81 -1.50
N CYS A 158 -12.96 11.32 -1.10
CA CYS A 158 -13.15 12.54 -0.35
C CYS A 158 -13.68 12.17 1.04
N LEU A 159 -13.04 12.67 2.11
CA LEU A 159 -13.49 12.50 3.49
C LEU A 159 -13.87 13.86 4.07
N SER A 160 -15.10 13.96 4.56
CA SER A 160 -15.65 15.20 5.12
C SER A 160 -15.20 15.46 6.55
N VAL A 161 -15.45 16.68 7.05
CA VAL A 161 -15.28 17.06 8.46
C VAL A 161 -16.00 16.14 9.44
N ASN A 162 -17.07 15.49 9.00
CA ASN A 162 -17.89 14.58 9.79
C ASN A 162 -17.47 13.11 9.61
N ASN A 163 -16.28 12.86 9.05
CA ASN A 163 -15.78 11.54 8.69
C ASN A 163 -16.71 10.74 7.75
N TYR A 164 -17.47 11.39 6.88
CA TYR A 164 -18.19 10.69 5.82
C TYR A 164 -17.31 10.57 4.59
N ALA A 165 -17.29 9.38 3.99
CA ALA A 165 -16.55 9.07 2.79
C ALA A 165 -17.42 9.11 1.54
N GLN A 166 -16.89 9.72 0.49
CA GLN A 166 -17.47 9.73 -0.84
C GLN A 166 -16.38 9.41 -1.86
N ILE A 167 -16.69 8.57 -2.85
CA ILE A 167 -15.83 8.39 -4.02
C ILE A 167 -16.44 9.14 -5.20
N SER A 168 -15.71 10.17 -5.64
CA SER A 168 -16.05 11.02 -6.78
C SER A 168 -15.35 10.53 -8.04
N ASP A 169 -16.10 10.45 -9.14
CA ASP A 169 -15.60 9.90 -10.39
C ASP A 169 -14.79 10.95 -11.20
N ASN A 170 -14.95 12.24 -10.88
CA ASN A 170 -14.37 13.37 -11.63
C ASN A 170 -13.52 14.32 -10.77
N SER A 171 -13.01 13.81 -9.64
CA SER A 171 -12.21 14.55 -8.65
C SER A 171 -12.92 15.69 -7.93
N ILE A 172 -14.20 15.93 -8.18
CA ILE A 172 -14.96 16.97 -7.51
C ILE A 172 -15.43 16.42 -6.15
N CYS A 173 -14.85 16.96 -5.08
CA CYS A 173 -15.25 16.70 -3.71
C CYS A 173 -16.25 17.75 -3.21
N SER A 174 -17.03 17.41 -2.18
CA SER A 174 -17.92 18.39 -1.52
C SER A 174 -17.11 19.49 -0.82
N ALA A 175 -17.70 20.67 -0.63
CA ALA A 175 -17.05 21.78 0.07
C ALA A 175 -16.66 21.48 1.53
N GLN A 176 -17.24 20.43 2.12
CA GLN A 176 -16.95 19.97 3.49
C GLN A 176 -15.77 18.96 3.55
N THR A 177 -15.14 18.68 2.42
CA THR A 177 -14.02 17.72 2.33
C THR A 177 -12.77 18.32 2.96
N ILE A 178 -12.18 17.59 3.90
CA ILE A 178 -10.92 17.97 4.57
C ILE A 178 -9.77 17.03 4.26
N GLN A 179 -10.06 15.80 3.82
CA GLN A 179 -9.04 14.87 3.35
C GLN A 179 -9.44 14.36 1.98
N ALA A 180 -8.50 14.27 1.05
CA ALA A 180 -8.77 13.64 -0.23
C ALA A 180 -7.53 12.94 -0.78
N ILE A 181 -7.75 11.78 -1.39
CA ILE A 181 -6.73 11.03 -2.13
C ILE A 181 -7.30 10.56 -3.46
N SER A 182 -6.48 10.47 -4.49
CA SER A 182 -6.89 10.04 -5.82
C SER A 182 -6.27 8.72 -6.23
N GLY A 183 -7.05 8.00 -7.02
CA GLY A 183 -6.65 6.79 -7.71
C GLY A 183 -6.82 6.94 -9.21
N ASN A 184 -6.32 5.97 -9.96
CA ASN A 184 -6.34 6.02 -11.43
C ASN A 184 -7.60 5.42 -12.05
N LEU A 185 -8.42 4.69 -11.28
CA LEU A 185 -9.56 3.95 -11.81
C LEU A 185 -10.60 3.62 -10.74
N ILE A 186 -11.89 3.77 -11.08
CA ILE A 186 -13.00 3.20 -10.32
C ILE A 186 -13.11 1.70 -10.63
N LEU A 187 -13.12 0.87 -9.59
CA LEU A 187 -13.25 -0.59 -9.71
C LEU A 187 -14.69 -1.06 -9.55
N VAL A 188 -15.44 -0.42 -8.66
CA VAL A 188 -16.83 -0.75 -8.31
C VAL A 188 -17.63 0.53 -8.31
N ALA A 189 -18.83 0.49 -8.90
CA ALA A 189 -19.81 1.56 -8.85
C ALA A 189 -21.21 0.97 -8.67
N ASN A 190 -21.98 1.52 -7.72
CA ASN A 190 -23.33 1.05 -7.37
C ASN A 190 -23.37 -0.47 -7.05
N GLY A 191 -22.35 -0.96 -6.34
CA GLY A 191 -22.20 -2.38 -5.98
C GLY A 191 -21.81 -3.31 -7.13
N GLN A 192 -21.53 -2.78 -8.33
CA GLN A 192 -21.23 -3.56 -9.53
C GLN A 192 -19.83 -3.28 -10.07
N ALA A 193 -19.24 -4.27 -10.74
CA ALA A 193 -17.94 -4.12 -11.38
C ALA A 193 -18.02 -3.11 -12.54
N VAL A 194 -17.09 -2.16 -12.56
CA VAL A 194 -16.91 -1.28 -13.72
C VAL A 194 -16.12 -2.00 -14.81
N THR A 195 -16.46 -1.74 -16.08
CA THR A 195 -15.72 -2.27 -17.23
C THR A 195 -14.28 -1.74 -17.23
N LEU A 196 -13.32 -2.63 -16.99
CA LEU A 196 -11.91 -2.29 -16.98
C LEU A 196 -11.35 -2.16 -18.42
N PRO A 197 -10.36 -1.28 -18.67
CA PRO A 197 -9.76 -1.13 -20.00
C PRO A 197 -9.08 -2.42 -20.50
N LYS A 198 -9.66 -3.11 -21.50
CA LYS A 198 -9.24 -4.48 -21.91
C LYS A 198 -7.75 -4.65 -22.21
N ASN A 199 -7.08 -3.60 -22.71
CA ASN A 199 -5.67 -3.66 -23.16
C ASN A 199 -4.66 -3.12 -22.15
N SER A 200 -5.06 -2.81 -20.91
CA SER A 200 -4.09 -2.37 -19.90
C SER A 200 -3.29 -3.55 -19.35
N PRO A 201 -1.94 -3.53 -19.33
CA PRO A 201 -1.13 -4.53 -18.64
C PRO A 201 -1.50 -4.70 -17.16
N LEU A 202 -2.07 -3.65 -16.54
CA LEU A 202 -2.58 -3.68 -15.17
C LEU A 202 -3.79 -4.64 -15.03
N ASN A 203 -4.50 -4.95 -16.10
CA ASN A 203 -5.62 -5.88 -16.08
C ASN A 203 -5.21 -7.33 -16.35
N GLN A 204 -4.05 -7.55 -16.95
CA GLN A 204 -3.67 -8.87 -17.48
C GLN A 204 -2.68 -9.63 -16.59
N LYS A 205 -1.95 -8.94 -15.70
CA LYS A 205 -0.94 -9.57 -14.84
C LYS A 205 -1.23 -9.32 -13.36
N PRO A 206 -0.92 -10.29 -12.48
CA PRO A 206 -1.02 -10.09 -11.05
C PRO A 206 0.06 -9.12 -10.57
N TYR A 207 -0.35 -8.16 -9.74
CA TYR A 207 0.53 -7.18 -9.12
C TYR A 207 0.12 -6.97 -7.65
N PRO A 208 1.02 -6.43 -6.80
CA PRO A 208 0.61 -5.82 -5.56
C PRO A 208 -0.35 -4.66 -5.84
N ARG A 209 -1.38 -4.52 -5.03
CA ARG A 209 -2.45 -3.53 -5.22
C ARG A 209 -2.80 -2.88 -3.91
N THR A 210 -3.20 -1.61 -3.99
CA THR A 210 -3.87 -0.90 -2.92
C THR A 210 -5.17 -0.35 -3.49
N ALA A 211 -6.27 -0.52 -2.77
CA ALA A 211 -7.57 0.02 -3.11
C ALA A 211 -8.28 0.49 -1.85
N VAL A 212 -9.21 1.42 -2.03
CA VAL A 212 -10.15 1.84 -1.01
C VAL A 212 -11.55 1.61 -1.51
N ALA A 213 -12.45 1.23 -0.61
CA ALA A 213 -13.85 1.01 -0.95
C ALA A 213 -14.76 1.52 0.16
N ILE A 214 -15.97 1.94 -0.20
CA ILE A 214 -16.95 2.47 0.74
C ILE A 214 -18.26 1.72 0.62
N ASN A 215 -19.03 1.68 1.71
CA ASN A 215 -20.42 1.25 1.64
C ASN A 215 -21.30 2.38 1.08
N GLN A 216 -22.56 2.05 0.80
CA GLN A 216 -23.51 2.99 0.19
C GLN A 216 -23.75 4.26 1.04
N THR A 217 -23.69 4.13 2.37
CA THR A 217 -23.89 5.24 3.31
C THR A 217 -22.65 6.10 3.55
N GLY A 218 -21.47 5.62 3.13
CA GLY A 218 -20.20 6.35 3.27
C GLY A 218 -19.67 6.43 4.71
N ASP A 219 -20.22 5.67 5.66
CA ASP A 219 -19.77 5.61 7.06
C ASP A 219 -18.83 4.41 7.33
N LYS A 220 -18.66 3.52 6.35
CA LYS A 220 -17.73 2.39 6.40
C LYS A 220 -16.74 2.48 5.26
N LEU A 221 -15.46 2.43 5.62
CA LEU A 221 -14.34 2.43 4.69
C LEU A 221 -13.58 1.11 4.81
N TRP A 222 -13.28 0.52 3.66
CA TRP A 222 -12.34 -0.59 3.55
C TRP A 222 -11.04 -0.09 2.95
N LEU A 223 -9.93 -0.40 3.60
CA LEU A 223 -8.59 -0.34 3.02
C LEU A 223 -8.21 -1.76 2.59
N ILE A 224 -7.93 -1.97 1.31
CA ILE A 224 -7.62 -3.28 0.75
C ILE A 224 -6.21 -3.24 0.16
N LEU A 225 -5.33 -4.11 0.66
CA LEU A 225 -3.96 -4.23 0.20
C LEU A 225 -3.67 -5.67 -0.17
N VAL A 226 -2.96 -5.85 -1.27
CA VAL A 226 -2.57 -7.16 -1.77
C VAL A 226 -1.07 -7.17 -1.95
N ASP A 227 -0.38 -8.05 -1.22
CA ASP A 227 1.05 -8.27 -1.44
C ASP A 227 1.27 -8.91 -2.82
N GLY A 228 2.43 -8.72 -3.43
CA GLY A 228 2.70 -9.33 -4.73
C GLY A 228 4.20 -9.34 -5.07
N LYS A 229 4.52 -9.89 -6.24
CA LYS A 229 5.91 -10.04 -6.74
C LYS A 229 6.85 -10.80 -5.78
N GLN A 230 6.30 -11.66 -4.93
CA GLN A 230 7.07 -12.44 -3.97
C GLN A 230 6.82 -13.94 -4.21
N PRO A 231 7.71 -14.62 -4.96
CA PRO A 231 7.60 -16.06 -5.18
C PRO A 231 7.43 -16.82 -3.87
N PHE A 232 6.61 -17.86 -3.90
CA PHE A 232 6.29 -18.72 -2.76
C PHE A 232 5.52 -18.03 -1.60
N TYR A 233 5.18 -16.74 -1.74
CA TYR A 233 4.52 -15.97 -0.69
C TYR A 233 3.24 -15.26 -1.17
N SER A 234 3.38 -14.32 -2.11
CA SER A 234 2.22 -13.67 -2.73
C SER A 234 2.57 -13.24 -4.16
N ASN A 235 1.82 -13.76 -5.13
CA ASN A 235 1.96 -13.39 -6.53
C ASN A 235 1.28 -12.05 -6.84
N GLY A 236 0.28 -11.64 -6.04
CA GLY A 236 -0.57 -10.48 -6.31
C GLY A 236 -1.83 -10.82 -7.09
N VAL A 237 -2.59 -9.79 -7.46
CA VAL A 237 -3.88 -9.91 -8.17
C VAL A 237 -3.99 -9.02 -9.39
N THR A 238 -4.79 -9.49 -10.36
CA THR A 238 -5.31 -8.64 -11.44
C THR A 238 -6.35 -7.69 -10.87
N LEU A 239 -6.64 -6.60 -11.59
CA LEU A 239 -7.70 -5.68 -11.19
C LEU A 239 -9.08 -6.37 -11.18
N ALA A 240 -9.35 -7.31 -12.09
CA ALA A 240 -10.61 -8.05 -12.11
C ALA A 240 -10.82 -8.93 -10.86
N GLU A 241 -9.77 -9.63 -10.41
CA GLU A 241 -9.82 -10.42 -9.17
C GLU A 241 -9.99 -9.52 -7.94
N LEU A 242 -9.30 -8.37 -7.91
CA LEU A 242 -9.46 -7.39 -6.84
C LEU A 242 -10.89 -6.83 -6.81
N THR A 243 -11.44 -6.44 -7.96
CA THR A 243 -12.83 -5.96 -8.08
C THR A 243 -13.80 -7.01 -7.59
N LYS A 244 -13.65 -8.28 -8.00
CA LYS A 244 -14.51 -9.38 -7.53
C LYS A 244 -14.42 -9.55 -6.02
N PHE A 245 -13.22 -9.48 -5.44
CA PHE A 245 -13.03 -9.55 -4.00
C PHE A 245 -13.74 -8.38 -3.28
N ILE A 246 -13.59 -7.16 -3.79
CA ILE A 246 -14.21 -5.95 -3.21
C ILE A 246 -15.75 -6.00 -3.27
N ILE A 247 -16.33 -6.49 -4.37
CA ILE A 247 -17.79 -6.70 -4.47
C ILE A 247 -18.27 -7.69 -3.41
N ASN A 248 -17.52 -8.78 -3.19
CA ASN A 248 -17.85 -9.77 -2.16
C ASN A 248 -17.74 -9.21 -0.73
N LEU A 249 -17.01 -8.11 -0.51
CA LEU A 249 -17.02 -7.40 0.78
C LEU A 249 -18.31 -6.58 1.00
N GLY A 250 -19.13 -6.40 -0.04
CA GLY A 250 -20.33 -5.56 0.01
C GLY A 250 -20.07 -4.07 -0.22
N ALA A 251 -18.99 -3.73 -0.93
CA ALA A 251 -18.68 -2.35 -1.27
C ALA A 251 -19.64 -1.80 -2.35
N ASP A 252 -20.06 -0.55 -2.18
CA ASP A 252 -20.88 0.18 -3.16
C ASP A 252 -20.01 0.90 -4.21
N LYS A 253 -18.94 1.55 -3.76
CA LYS A 253 -17.93 2.17 -4.62
C LYS A 253 -16.52 1.77 -4.22
N ALA A 254 -15.62 1.69 -5.19
CA ALA A 254 -14.21 1.40 -4.93
C ALA A 254 -13.26 2.06 -5.93
N LEU A 255 -12.09 2.44 -5.43
CA LEU A 255 -11.05 3.19 -6.12
C LEU A 255 -9.72 2.45 -6.04
N ASN A 256 -9.05 2.25 -7.18
CA ASN A 256 -7.69 1.72 -7.24
C ASN A 256 -6.67 2.83 -7.00
N LEU A 257 -5.81 2.65 -5.99
CA LEU A 257 -4.74 3.57 -5.61
C LEU A 257 -3.40 3.14 -6.22
N ASP A 258 -2.31 3.84 -5.85
CA ASP A 258 -0.98 3.41 -6.23
C ASP A 258 -0.67 2.03 -5.65
N GLY A 259 0.02 1.19 -6.42
CA GLY A 259 0.25 -0.21 -6.08
C GLY A 259 1.71 -0.59 -6.22
N GLY A 260 1.96 -1.85 -6.56
CA GLY A 260 3.33 -2.32 -6.76
C GLY A 260 4.18 -2.17 -5.50
N GLY A 261 5.36 -1.57 -5.62
CA GLY A 261 6.26 -1.37 -4.48
C GLY A 261 5.76 -0.35 -3.45
N SER A 262 4.73 0.43 -3.79
CA SER A 262 4.11 1.39 -2.87
C SER A 262 3.15 0.72 -1.89
N THR A 263 2.61 -0.47 -2.20
CA THR A 263 1.62 -1.18 -1.38
C THR A 263 2.16 -1.50 0.01
N THR A 264 1.70 -0.73 1.00
CA THR A 264 2.22 -0.76 2.36
C THR A 264 1.10 -0.47 3.37
N LEU A 265 1.00 -1.30 4.41
CA LEU A 265 0.07 -1.18 5.53
C LEU A 265 0.85 -1.20 6.83
N VAL A 266 0.74 -0.11 7.59
CA VAL A 266 1.43 0.07 8.87
C VAL A 266 0.40 0.27 9.97
N VAL A 267 0.64 -0.38 11.11
CA VAL A 267 -0.07 -0.12 12.36
C VAL A 267 0.92 0.37 13.41
N ASN A 268 0.49 1.26 14.29
CA ASN A 268 1.27 1.67 15.45
C ASN A 268 0.49 1.37 16.72
N SER A 269 0.95 0.39 17.47
CA SER A 269 0.45 0.07 18.80
C SER A 269 1.62 0.27 19.76
N ASN A 270 1.46 1.16 20.74
CA ASN A 270 2.49 1.49 21.74
C ASN A 270 3.75 2.19 21.18
N SER A 271 3.56 3.20 20.32
CA SER A 271 4.65 4.05 19.81
C SER A 271 5.73 3.31 18.99
N GLN A 272 5.36 2.18 18.38
CA GLN A 272 6.19 1.45 17.43
C GLN A 272 5.39 1.14 16.16
N ALA A 273 5.78 1.78 15.05
CA ALA A 273 5.29 1.43 13.72
C ALA A 273 5.68 0.00 13.35
N LYS A 274 4.70 -0.78 12.90
CA LYS A 274 4.84 -2.18 12.50
C LYS A 274 4.12 -2.42 11.18
N LEU A 275 4.82 -3.05 10.24
CA LEU A 275 4.24 -3.53 9.00
C LEU A 275 3.29 -4.72 9.26
N LEU A 276 2.07 -4.64 8.71
CA LEU A 276 1.11 -5.74 8.73
C LEU A 276 1.14 -6.58 7.45
N ASN A 277 1.63 -6.00 6.35
CA ASN A 277 1.82 -6.65 5.06
C ASN A 277 3.33 -6.82 4.74
N SER A 278 3.65 -7.39 3.58
CA SER A 278 5.03 -7.51 3.09
C SER A 278 5.23 -6.61 1.86
N PRO A 279 5.58 -5.31 2.03
CA PRO A 279 5.89 -4.44 0.91
C PRO A 279 7.09 -4.96 0.13
N THR A 280 7.19 -4.63 -1.16
CA THR A 280 8.30 -5.07 -2.02
C THR A 280 8.74 -3.97 -2.96
N HIS A 281 9.71 -3.19 -2.51
CA HIS A 281 10.41 -2.22 -3.33
C HIS A 281 11.74 -2.78 -3.84
N THR A 282 12.12 -2.47 -5.08
CA THR A 282 13.37 -2.93 -5.69
C THR A 282 13.56 -4.45 -5.65
N LEU A 283 12.47 -5.21 -5.74
CA LEU A 283 12.43 -6.67 -5.59
C LEU A 283 12.93 -7.21 -4.24
N VAL A 284 13.04 -6.36 -3.21
CA VAL A 284 13.42 -6.76 -1.85
C VAL A 284 12.15 -6.81 -0.98
N PRO A 285 11.72 -8.00 -0.52
CA PRO A 285 10.59 -8.11 0.40
C PRO A 285 10.86 -7.34 1.70
N MET A 286 9.79 -6.88 2.34
CA MET A 286 9.82 -6.05 3.56
C MET A 286 10.50 -4.68 3.38
N ARG A 287 10.83 -4.27 2.16
CA ARG A 287 11.36 -2.95 1.87
C ARG A 287 10.23 -2.00 1.46
N GLU A 288 9.99 -0.98 2.28
CA GLU A 288 9.07 0.11 1.96
C GLU A 288 9.64 1.01 0.86
N ARG A 289 8.74 1.54 0.03
CA ARG A 289 9.06 2.62 -0.92
C ARG A 289 8.72 3.95 -0.27
N SER A 290 9.59 4.93 -0.45
CA SER A 290 9.24 6.33 -0.17
C SER A 290 8.29 6.84 -1.24
N ILE A 291 7.16 7.39 -0.84
CA ILE A 291 6.09 7.85 -1.73
C ILE A 291 5.66 9.28 -1.37
N ALA A 292 4.90 9.91 -2.26
CA ALA A 292 4.46 11.29 -2.05
C ALA A 292 3.33 11.43 -1.03
N ASN A 293 2.39 10.47 -0.99
CA ASN A 293 1.13 10.66 -0.28
C ASN A 293 0.61 9.37 0.35
N HIS A 294 -0.03 9.54 1.50
CA HIS A 294 -0.51 8.48 2.38
C HIS A 294 -1.91 8.83 2.89
N LEU A 295 -2.65 7.81 3.29
CA LEU A 295 -3.88 7.94 4.06
C LEU A 295 -3.69 7.21 5.38
N GLY A 296 -3.81 7.93 6.48
CA GLY A 296 -3.72 7.39 7.83
C GLY A 296 -4.90 7.76 8.71
N PHE A 297 -4.96 7.12 9.87
CA PHE A 297 -6.05 7.25 10.81
C PHE A 297 -5.49 7.37 12.23
N TYR A 298 -5.98 8.38 12.93
CA TYR A 298 -5.99 8.39 14.38
C TYR A 298 -7.09 7.45 14.88
N ALA A 299 -6.85 6.80 16.02
CA ALA A 299 -7.83 6.03 16.76
C ALA A 299 -7.50 6.06 18.25
N LEU A 300 -8.52 5.95 19.10
CA LEU A 300 -8.27 5.80 20.53
C LEU A 300 -7.66 4.41 20.81
N PRO A 301 -6.76 4.30 21.80
CA PRO A 301 -6.22 3.01 22.24
C PRO A 301 -7.31 2.09 22.82
#